data_AF-A0A2V6LM28-F1
#
_entry.id   AF-A0A2V6LM28-F1
#
_cell.length_a   1.000
_cell.length_b   1.000
_cell.length_c   1.000
_cell.angle_alpha   90.00
_cell.angle_beta   90.00
_cell.angle_gamma   90.00
#
_symmetry.space_group_name_H-M   'P 1'
#
loop_
_entity.id
_entity.type
_entity.pdbx_description
1 polymer ?
#
loop_
_entity_poly.entity_id
_entity_poly.type
_entity_poly.pdbx_seq_one_letter_code
_entity_poly.pdbx_strand_id
1 'polypeptide(L)' 'MKDWEIIADNLKKAGWSLGCVSAVDCEGRIIWIADAHRGDRKRFIVRADEKLTAFFRTRIGGS' A
#
# COMPACT_ATOMS: atom_id res chain seq x y z
N MET A 1 -10.15 -3.37 4.62
CA MET A 1 -9.58 -4.69 4.99
C MET A 1 -9.63 -5.65 3.81
N LYS A 2 -10.82 -6.02 3.31
CA LYS A 2 -11.00 -6.93 2.15
C LYS A 2 -10.17 -6.54 0.91
N ASP A 3 -10.11 -5.25 0.59
CA ASP A 3 -9.36 -4.75 -0.58
C ASP A 3 -7.85 -4.93 -0.42
N TRP A 4 -7.34 -4.80 0.81
CA TRP A 4 -5.92 -4.97 1.10
C TRP A 4 -5.48 -6.43 0.99
N GLU A 5 -6.35 -7.37 1.36
CA GLU A 5 -6.09 -8.81 1.20
C GLU A 5 -5.96 -9.19 -0.27
N ILE A 6 -6.82 -8.65 -1.15
CA ILE A 6 -6.76 -8.90 -2.60
C ILE A 6 -5.47 -8.31 -3.20
N ILE A 7 -5.10 -7.10 -2.81
CA ILE A 7 -3.85 -6.45 -3.27
C ILE A 7 -2.64 -7.25 -2.79
N ALA A 8 -2.63 -7.67 -1.52
CA ALA A 8 -1.55 -8.45 -0.95
C ALA A 8 -1.40 -9.83 -1.63
N ASP A 9 -2.52 -10.50 -1.92
CA ASP A 9 -2.54 -11.79 -2.62
C ASP A 9 -2.01 -11.67 -4.06
N ASN A 10 -2.44 -10.64 -4.80
CA ASN A 10 -1.97 -10.38 -6.16
C ASN A 10 -0.48 -10.06 -6.22
N LEU A 11 0.02 -9.25 -5.27
CA LEU A 11 1.44 -8.91 -5.17
C LEU A 11 2.28 -10.14 -4.79
N LYS A 12 1.83 -10.96 -3.85
CA LYS A 12 2.46 -12.24 -3.53
C LYS A 12 2.55 -13.15 -4.76
N LYS A 13 1.45 -13.31 -5.50
CA LYS A 13 1.43 -14.09 -6.75
C LYS A 13 2.39 -13.56 -7.81
N ALA A 14 2.60 -12.24 -7.86
CA ALA A 14 3.57 -11.59 -8.74
C ALA A 14 5.03 -11.67 -8.25
N GLY A 15 5.31 -12.39 -7.15
CA GLY A 15 6.65 -12.59 -6.60
C GLY A 15 7.16 -11.41 -5.77
N TRP A 16 6.26 -10.58 -5.26
CA TRP A 16 6.61 -9.51 -4.33
C TRP A 16 6.53 -10.00 -2.88
N SER A 17 7.47 -9.54 -2.08
CA SER A 17 7.42 -9.68 -0.62
C SER A 17 6.84 -8.40 -0.02
N LEU A 18 5.99 -8.55 0.99
CA LEU A 18 5.20 -7.46 1.57
C LEU A 18 5.46 -7.35 3.07
N GLY A 19 5.80 -6.16 3.53
CA GLY A 19 5.80 -5.74 4.93
C GLY A 19 4.70 -4.70 5.17
N CYS A 20 4.03 -4.78 6.33
CA CYS A 20 3.10 -3.75 6.78
C CYS A 20 3.44 -3.38 8.22
N VAL A 21 3.57 -2.09 8.50
CA VAL A 21 3.78 -1.57 9.86
C VAL A 21 2.80 -0.44 10.12
N SER A 22 2.26 -0.38 11.33
CA SER A 22 1.51 0.77 11.81
C SER A 22 2.42 1.69 12.63
N ALA A 23 2.18 3.00 12.51
CA ALA A 23 2.80 4.01 13.35
C ALA A 23 1.74 5.03 13.77
N VAL A 24 2.01 5.75 14.85
CA VAL A 24 1.17 6.87 15.30
C VAL A 24 1.88 8.17 14.89
N ASP A 25 1.17 9.06 14.19
CA ASP A 25 1.71 10.36 13.83
C ASP A 25 1.69 11.37 15.00
N CYS A 26 2.23 12.57 14.79
CA CYS A 26 2.28 13.61 15.82
C CYS A 26 0.89 14.13 16.25
N GLU A 27 -0.16 13.84 15.48
CA GLU A 27 -1.55 14.20 15.77
C GLU A 27 -2.31 13.04 16.43
N GLY A 28 -1.65 11.91 16.71
CA GLY A 28 -2.26 10.73 17.32
C GLY A 28 -3.02 9.83 16.35
N ARG A 29 -2.88 10.03 15.03
CA ARG A 29 -3.56 9.20 14.02
C ARG A 29 -2.72 7.97 13.69
N ILE A 30 -3.40 6.85 13.47
CA ILE A 30 -2.75 5.63 12.99
C ILE A 30 -2.49 5.76 11.49
N ILE A 31 -1.22 5.67 11.12
CA ILE A 31 -0.77 5.56 9.74
C ILE A 31 -0.28 4.14 9.49
N TRP A 32 -0.59 3.64 8.30
CA TRP A 32 -0.17 2.35 7.79
C TRP A 32 0.89 2.56 6.72
N ILE A 33 2.02 1.89 6.87
CA ILE A 33 3.11 1.89 5.89
C ILE A 33 3.21 0.47 5.33
N ALA A 34 2.91 0.35 4.05
CA ALA A 34 3.10 -0.86 3.29
C ALA A 34 4.37 -0.76 2.44
N ASP A 35 5.18 -1.79 2.51
CA ASP A 35 6.46 -1.95 1.84
C ASP A 35 6.36 -3.20 0.96
N ALA A 36 6.50 -3.04 -0.35
CA ALA A 36 6.57 -4.14 -1.30
C ALA A 36 7.97 -4.15 -1.92
N HIS A 37 8.70 -5.24 -1.75
CA HIS A 37 10.06 -5.39 -2.29
C HIS A 37 10.18 -6.62 -3.15
N ARG A 38 10.99 -6.51 -4.20
CA ARG A 38 11.34 -7.60 -5.12
C ARG A 38 12.84 -7.58 -5.39
N GLY A 39 13.45 -8.76 -5.54
CA GLY A 39 14.90 -8.95 -5.66
C GLY A 39 15.56 -8.22 -6.84
N ASP A 40 14.78 -7.66 -7.76
CA ASP A 40 15.23 -6.79 -8.85
C ASP A 40 15.48 -5.33 -8.41
N ARG A 41 15.71 -5.10 -7.10
CA ARG A 41 15.90 -3.79 -6.46
C ARG A 41 14.69 -2.85 -6.57
N LYS A 42 13.52 -3.36 -6.99
CA LYS A 42 12.30 -2.54 -7.00
C LYS A 42 11.64 -2.57 -5.62
N ARG A 43 11.26 -1.38 -5.15
CA ARG A 43 10.55 -1.19 -3.90
C ARG A 43 9.43 -0.18 -4.09
N PHE A 44 8.24 -0.53 -3.61
CA PHE A 44 7.12 0.39 -3.45
C PHE A 44 6.86 0.62 -1.97
N ILE A 45 6.64 1.88 -1.60
CA ILE A 45 6.25 2.28 -0.25
C ILE A 45 4.96 3.06 -0.35
N VAL A 46 3.89 2.55 0.27
CA VAL A 46 2.59 3.21 0.34
C VAL A 46 2.36 3.63 1.78
N ARG A 47 1.96 4.89 1.99
CA ARG A 47 1.53 5.41 3.28
C ARG A 47 0.06 5.79 3.19
N ALA A 48 -0.75 5.31 4.12
CA ALA A 48 -2.16 5.66 4.20
C ALA A 48 -2.55 5.91 5.66
N ASP A 49 -3.41 6.89 5.92
CA ASP A 49 -4.11 6.96 7.20
C ASP A 49 -5.20 5.87 7.26
N GLU A 50 -5.71 5.59 8.45
CA GLU A 50 -6.76 4.62 8.74
C GLU A 50 -8.00 4.71 7.81
N LYS A 51 -8.25 5.88 7.20
CA LYS A 51 -9.20 6.04 6.09
C LYS A 51 -8.52 6.07 4.72
N LEU A 52 -8.68 4.97 3.97
CA LEU A 52 -8.58 4.86 2.51
C LEU A 52 -9.52 5.85 1.76
N THR A 53 -9.37 7.17 1.94
CA THR A 53 -10.29 8.15 1.33
C THR A 53 -9.89 8.54 -0.09
N ALA A 54 -8.72 8.15 -0.59
CA ALA A 54 -8.33 8.65 -1.91
C ALA A 54 -7.20 7.84 -2.56
N PHE A 55 -7.45 6.61 -3.04
CA PHE A 55 -6.56 6.08 -4.10
C PHE A 55 -7.20 5.10 -5.09
N PHE A 56 -8.46 5.34 -5.47
CA PHE A 56 -9.00 4.90 -6.78
C PHE A 56 -9.03 6.04 -7.80
N ARG A 57 -8.29 7.14 -7.59
CA ARG A 57 -8.15 8.20 -8.59
C ARG A 57 -6.89 8.04 -9.42
N THR A 58 -6.79 6.93 -10.13
CA THR A 58 -6.22 6.93 -11.48
C THR A 58 -7.39 6.99 -12.46
N ARG A 59 -7.98 8.19 -12.60
CA ARG A 59 -8.44 8.59 -13.94
C ARG A 59 -7.20 8.52 -14.81
N ILE A 60 -7.11 7.46 -15.60
CA ILE A 60 -6.58 7.55 -16.96
C ILE A 60 -7.29 8.74 -17.61
N GLY A 61 -6.64 9.91 -17.53
CA GLY A 61 -6.93 11.07 -18.34
C GLY A 61 -5.87 11.11 -19.42
N GLY A 62 -6.26 10.70 -20.62
CA GLY A 62 -5.41 10.71 -21.80
C GLY A 62 -6.18 10.14 -22.99
N SER A 63 -6.96 11.04 -23.60
CA SER A 63 -7.54 11.02 -24.96
C SER A 63 -8.30 9.80 -25.47
#